data_AF-A7T9C9-F1
#
_entry.id   AF-A7T9C9-F1
#
_cell.length_a   1.000
_cell.length_b   1.000
_cell.length_c   1.000
_cell.angle_alpha   90.00
_cell.angle_beta   90.00
_cell.angle_gamma   90.00
#
_symmetry.space_group_name_H-M   'P 1'
#
loop_
_entity.id
_entity.type
_entity.pdbx_description
1 polymer ?
#
loop_
_entity_poly.entity_id
_entity_poly.type
_entity_poly.pdbx_seq_one_letter_code
_entity_poly.pdbx_strand_id
1 'polypeptide(L)'
;NRYQWYVERGRTPSRNTGPDSDHTTGKGRYIYVEASFPARPGQTARLLSQEFPAGSGRMCLQFYYSMYGKGMGTLNVYTNDTATGSLNNIFTRSGDQGKNWHHGQAVITDSNAYKVVLESVVGPSFLSDIAIDDVSFLTGDCPAPTLPPS
;
A
#
# COMPACT_ATOMS: atom_id res chain seq x y z
N ASN A 1 -12.91 -14.40 10.90
CA ASN A 1 -11.76 -13.80 10.18
C ASN A 1 -11.78 -12.30 10.40
N ARG A 2 -10.65 -11.64 10.70
CA ARG A 2 -10.55 -10.17 10.87
C ARG A 2 -10.01 -9.56 9.57
N TYR A 3 -10.48 -8.39 9.17
CA TYR A 3 -9.91 -7.66 8.02
C TYR A 3 -8.55 -7.08 8.42
N GLN A 4 -7.47 -7.65 7.90
CA GLN A 4 -6.08 -7.32 8.21
C GLN A 4 -5.19 -7.62 7.01
N TRP A 5 -3.94 -7.16 7.03
CA TRP A 5 -2.95 -7.52 6.02
C TRP A 5 -2.48 -8.96 6.21
N TYR A 6 -2.45 -9.72 5.12
CA TYR A 6 -1.94 -11.08 5.04
C TYR A 6 -0.73 -11.12 4.11
N VAL A 7 0.20 -12.05 4.36
CA VAL A 7 1.32 -12.36 3.45
C VAL A 7 0.92 -13.55 2.59
N GLU A 8 1.05 -13.44 1.28
CA GLU A 8 0.70 -14.52 0.33
C GLU A 8 1.84 -14.89 -0.60
N ARG A 9 1.71 -16.06 -1.24
CA ARG A 9 2.47 -16.43 -2.45
C ARG A 9 1.48 -16.89 -3.53
N GLY A 10 1.52 -16.29 -4.73
CA GLY A 10 0.64 -16.68 -5.84
C GLY A 10 -0.63 -15.83 -5.94
N ARG A 11 -1.79 -16.41 -6.26
CA ARG A 11 -3.05 -15.66 -6.47
C ARG A 11 -3.81 -15.47 -5.15
N THR A 12 -4.51 -14.35 -4.98
CA THR A 12 -5.43 -14.19 -3.84
C THR A 12 -6.54 -15.25 -3.88
N PRO A 13 -7.10 -15.67 -2.72
CA PRO A 13 -8.13 -16.72 -2.66
C PRO A 13 -9.41 -16.38 -3.43
N SER A 14 -9.73 -15.10 -3.54
CA SER A 14 -10.81 -14.48 -4.30
C SER A 14 -10.55 -14.54 -5.82
N ARG A 15 -11.55 -15.00 -6.58
CA ARG A 15 -11.48 -15.01 -8.05
C ARG A 15 -11.78 -13.62 -8.61
N ASN A 16 -10.98 -13.17 -9.58
CA ASN A 16 -11.11 -11.89 -10.31
C ASN A 16 -10.80 -10.62 -9.51
N THR A 17 -9.89 -10.72 -8.54
CA THR A 17 -9.43 -9.62 -7.70
C THR A 17 -7.95 -9.77 -7.43
N GLY A 18 -7.31 -8.67 -7.05
CA GLY A 18 -5.87 -8.66 -6.82
C GLY A 18 -5.07 -9.00 -8.10
N PRO A 19 -3.74 -9.06 -7.98
CA PRO A 19 -2.88 -9.43 -9.09
C PRO A 19 -2.92 -10.95 -9.34
N ASP A 20 -2.83 -11.37 -10.61
CA ASP A 20 -2.74 -12.80 -10.95
C ASP A 20 -1.41 -13.44 -10.44
N SER A 21 -0.38 -12.63 -10.12
CA SER A 21 0.91 -13.03 -9.53
C SER A 21 1.66 -11.83 -8.88
N ASP A 22 2.67 -12.07 -8.02
CA ASP A 22 3.55 -11.02 -7.42
C ASP A 22 4.29 -10.18 -8.46
N HIS A 23 4.78 -9.01 -8.03
CA HIS A 23 5.45 -8.04 -8.88
C HIS A 23 6.85 -8.49 -9.33
N THR A 24 7.65 -9.08 -8.42
CA THR A 24 9.08 -9.31 -8.67
C THR A 24 9.37 -10.51 -9.57
N THR A 25 8.65 -11.63 -9.43
CA THR A 25 9.02 -12.91 -10.09
C THR A 25 7.87 -13.73 -10.64
N GLY A 26 6.63 -13.42 -10.27
CA GLY A 26 5.49 -14.32 -10.47
C GLY A 26 5.45 -15.53 -9.50
N LYS A 27 6.41 -15.62 -8.55
CA LYS A 27 6.46 -16.62 -7.44
C LYS A 27 6.89 -16.05 -6.06
N GLY A 28 6.97 -14.74 -5.92
CA GLY A 28 7.39 -13.97 -4.74
C GLY A 28 6.31 -13.84 -3.67
N ARG A 29 6.54 -12.97 -2.68
CA ARG A 29 5.60 -12.69 -1.59
C ARG A 29 5.15 -11.24 -1.65
N TYR A 30 3.85 -11.02 -1.65
CA TYR A 30 3.25 -9.70 -1.46
C TYR A 30 2.37 -9.71 -0.22
N ILE A 31 2.02 -8.51 0.26
CA ILE A 31 0.96 -8.36 1.26
C ILE A 31 -0.35 -7.99 0.57
N TYR A 32 -1.46 -8.52 1.05
CA TYR A 32 -2.78 -8.18 0.54
C TYR A 32 -3.83 -8.12 1.63
N VAL A 33 -4.97 -7.53 1.27
CA VAL A 33 -6.20 -7.59 2.03
C VAL A 33 -7.30 -8.26 1.21
N GLU A 34 -8.07 -9.11 1.88
CA GLU A 34 -9.22 -9.80 1.31
C GLU A 34 -10.49 -9.02 1.68
N ALA A 35 -11.12 -8.42 0.66
CA ALA A 35 -12.32 -7.60 0.79
C ALA A 35 -13.62 -8.42 0.76
N SER A 36 -13.55 -9.74 0.56
CA SER A 36 -14.72 -10.60 0.69
C SER A 36 -15.16 -10.81 2.15
N PHE A 37 -16.31 -11.48 2.31
CA PHE A 37 -16.92 -11.71 3.62
C PHE A 37 -15.90 -12.33 4.61
N PRO A 38 -15.76 -11.79 5.84
CA PRO A 38 -16.69 -10.89 6.53
C PRO A 38 -16.37 -9.39 6.44
N ALA A 39 -15.49 -8.95 5.54
CA ALA A 39 -15.16 -7.53 5.38
C ALA A 39 -16.39 -6.71 4.96
N ARG A 40 -16.47 -5.46 5.44
CA ARG A 40 -17.58 -4.54 5.16
C ARG A 40 -17.07 -3.26 4.51
N PRO A 41 -17.85 -2.61 3.62
CA PRO A 41 -17.48 -1.33 3.05
C PRO A 41 -17.09 -0.31 4.12
N GLY A 42 -15.98 0.41 3.90
CA GLY A 42 -15.42 1.38 4.85
C GLY A 42 -14.59 0.79 5.99
N GLN A 43 -14.51 -0.54 6.13
CA GLN A 43 -13.61 -1.17 7.09
C GLN A 43 -12.16 -0.93 6.69
N THR A 44 -11.27 -0.76 7.68
CA THR A 44 -9.85 -0.48 7.44
C THR A 44 -8.93 -1.55 8.02
N ALA A 45 -7.80 -1.77 7.36
CA ALA A 45 -6.70 -2.60 7.83
C ALA A 45 -5.41 -1.78 7.75
N ARG A 46 -4.67 -1.72 8.86
CA ARG A 46 -3.42 -0.96 8.97
C ARG A 46 -2.23 -1.88 9.23
N LEU A 47 -1.14 -1.67 8.49
CA LEU A 47 0.16 -2.27 8.76
C LEU A 47 1.14 -1.14 9.08
N LEU A 48 1.81 -1.25 10.22
CA LEU A 48 2.77 -0.26 10.69
C LEU A 48 4.19 -0.78 10.48
N SER A 49 5.09 0.10 10.02
CA SER A 49 6.52 -0.20 9.97
C SER A 49 7.15 -0.21 11.36
N GLN A 50 8.43 -0.59 11.41
CA GLN A 50 9.31 -0.18 12.50
C GLN A 50 9.38 1.36 12.60
N GLU A 51 9.80 1.85 13.76
CA GLU A 51 10.01 3.29 13.96
C GLU A 51 11.26 3.76 13.21
N PHE A 52 11.12 4.88 12.52
CA PHE A 52 12.22 5.65 11.97
C PHE A 52 12.59 6.75 12.97
N PRO A 53 13.88 6.89 13.31
CA PRO A 53 14.31 7.86 14.30
C PRO A 53 14.14 9.31 13.80
N ALA A 54 14.01 10.23 14.74
CA ALA A 54 14.06 11.67 14.45
C ALA A 54 15.36 12.04 13.71
N GLY A 55 15.29 13.04 12.83
CA GLY A 55 16.46 13.47 12.07
C GLY A 55 16.85 12.56 10.90
N SER A 56 15.99 11.63 10.48
CA SER A 56 16.19 10.79 9.28
C SER A 56 16.29 11.60 7.96
N GLY A 57 16.01 12.91 8.01
CA GLY A 57 16.00 13.79 6.85
C GLY A 57 14.84 13.50 5.91
N ARG A 58 14.90 14.03 4.68
CA ARG A 58 13.92 13.71 3.65
C ARG A 58 14.13 12.26 3.20
N MET A 59 13.03 11.52 3.04
CA MET A 59 13.07 10.15 2.53
C MET A 59 12.04 9.98 1.41
N CYS A 60 12.34 9.13 0.45
CA CYS A 60 11.38 8.66 -0.54
C CYS A 60 10.95 7.25 -0.21
N LEU A 61 9.68 7.07 0.15
CA LEU A 61 9.04 5.77 0.17
C LEU A 61 8.69 5.36 -1.25
N GLN A 62 9.06 4.14 -1.63
CA GLN A 62 8.72 3.52 -2.92
C GLN A 62 8.07 2.16 -2.67
N PHE A 63 7.08 1.81 -3.48
CA PHE A 63 6.36 0.54 -3.38
C PHE A 63 5.63 0.25 -4.69
N TYR A 64 5.24 -1.00 -4.88
CA TYR A 64 4.31 -1.39 -5.94
C TYR A 64 2.96 -1.74 -5.34
N TYR A 65 1.89 -1.36 -6.02
CA TYR A 65 0.52 -1.65 -5.60
C TYR A 65 -0.33 -2.19 -6.76
N SER A 66 -1.29 -3.04 -6.43
CA SER A 66 -2.31 -3.55 -7.36
C SER A 66 -3.70 -3.27 -6.79
N MET A 67 -4.54 -2.67 -7.63
CA MET A 67 -5.91 -2.25 -7.30
C MET A 67 -6.80 -2.45 -8.53
N TYR A 68 -7.23 -3.69 -8.77
CA TYR A 68 -8.06 -4.05 -9.92
C TYR A 68 -9.41 -4.64 -9.50
N GLY A 69 -10.50 -4.00 -9.91
CA GLY A 69 -11.85 -4.51 -9.63
C GLY A 69 -12.93 -3.45 -9.57
N LYS A 70 -14.18 -3.85 -9.89
CA LYS A 70 -15.34 -2.96 -9.81
C LYS A 70 -15.70 -2.70 -8.35
N GLY A 71 -15.90 -1.43 -8.00
CA GLY A 71 -16.20 -1.03 -6.62
C GLY A 71 -14.99 -1.14 -5.70
N MET A 72 -13.81 -0.84 -6.24
CA MET A 72 -12.53 -0.83 -5.54
C MET A 72 -12.51 0.15 -4.38
N GLY A 73 -11.67 -0.16 -3.39
CA GLY A 73 -11.45 0.62 -2.19
C GLY A 73 -10.43 1.74 -2.36
N THR A 74 -9.81 2.10 -1.23
CA THR A 74 -8.77 3.12 -1.15
C THR A 74 -7.53 2.58 -0.46
N LEU A 75 -6.36 2.88 -1.02
CA LEU A 75 -5.05 2.74 -0.39
C LEU A 75 -4.59 4.11 0.09
N ASN A 76 -4.35 4.23 1.40
CA ASN A 76 -3.70 5.38 2.01
C ASN A 76 -2.33 4.99 2.57
N VAL A 77 -1.39 5.92 2.53
CA VAL A 77 -0.14 5.84 3.28
C VAL A 77 -0.01 7.06 4.17
N TYR A 78 0.34 6.82 5.44
CA TYR A 78 0.57 7.87 6.42
C TYR A 78 1.96 7.78 7.03
N THR A 79 2.47 8.91 7.50
CA THR A 79 3.40 8.92 8.64
C THR A 79 2.62 9.10 9.94
N ASN A 80 3.03 8.36 10.97
CA ASN A 80 2.51 8.43 12.32
C ASN A 80 3.61 8.93 13.25
N ASP A 81 3.51 10.18 13.69
CA ASP A 81 4.44 10.78 14.66
C ASP A 81 4.35 10.01 15.99
N THR A 82 5.47 9.46 16.48
CA THR A 82 5.42 8.54 17.63
C THR A 82 5.30 9.25 18.98
N ALA A 83 5.52 10.57 19.03
CA ALA A 83 5.34 11.37 20.22
C ALA A 83 3.88 11.81 20.41
N THR A 84 3.20 12.17 19.32
CA THR A 84 1.85 12.74 19.33
C THR A 84 0.76 11.77 18.86
N GLY A 85 1.14 10.71 18.14
CA GLY A 85 0.22 9.82 17.45
C GLY A 85 -0.45 10.45 16.23
N SER A 86 -0.03 11.65 15.81
CA SER A 86 -0.62 12.37 14.68
C SER A 86 -0.39 11.62 13.37
N LEU A 87 -1.42 11.50 12.54
CA LEU A 87 -1.33 10.89 11.20
C LEU A 87 -1.27 11.98 10.15
N ASN A 88 -0.23 11.94 9.32
CA ASN A 88 -0.09 12.79 8.13
C ASN A 88 -0.20 11.92 6.88
N ASN A 89 -1.16 12.20 6.00
CA ASN A 89 -1.34 11.43 4.77
C ASN A 89 -0.32 11.89 3.71
N ILE A 90 0.48 10.94 3.22
CA ILE A 90 1.53 11.19 2.23
C ILE A 90 1.22 10.56 0.86
N PHE A 91 0.20 9.71 0.78
CA PHE A 91 -0.24 9.08 -0.46
C PHE A 91 -1.68 8.58 -0.34
N THR A 92 -2.47 8.78 -1.40
CA THR A 92 -3.80 8.18 -1.56
C THR A 92 -4.02 7.74 -3.00
N ARG A 93 -4.57 6.52 -3.18
CA ARG A 93 -5.15 6.04 -4.44
C ARG A 93 -6.47 5.35 -4.17
N SER A 94 -7.45 5.61 -5.03
CA SER A 94 -8.81 5.08 -4.89
C SER A 94 -9.32 4.61 -6.24
N GLY A 95 -10.22 3.63 -6.21
CA GLY A 95 -10.84 3.13 -7.43
C GLY A 95 -9.96 2.15 -8.19
N ASP A 96 -10.49 1.65 -9.31
CA ASP A 96 -9.78 0.74 -10.20
C ASP A 96 -8.59 1.46 -10.86
N GLN A 97 -7.41 0.86 -10.80
CA GLN A 97 -6.17 1.37 -11.37
C GLN A 97 -5.76 0.61 -12.63
N GLY A 98 -6.44 -0.50 -12.93
CA GLY A 98 -6.09 -1.44 -13.99
C GLY A 98 -5.43 -2.70 -13.44
N LYS A 99 -5.24 -3.68 -14.34
CA LYS A 99 -4.78 -5.03 -13.99
C LYS A 99 -3.30 -5.12 -13.62
N ASN A 100 -2.51 -4.12 -13.96
CA ASN A 100 -1.07 -4.16 -13.80
C ASN A 100 -0.67 -3.71 -12.39
N TRP A 101 0.55 -4.04 -12.00
CA TRP A 101 1.18 -3.40 -10.87
C TRP A 101 1.52 -1.94 -11.21
N HIS A 102 1.32 -1.06 -10.24
CA HIS A 102 1.60 0.36 -10.36
C HIS A 102 2.67 0.76 -9.35
N HIS A 103 3.61 1.59 -9.79
CA HIS A 103 4.64 2.12 -8.92
C HIS A 103 4.12 3.34 -8.15
N GLY A 104 4.15 3.26 -6.82
CA GLY A 104 3.80 4.33 -5.89
C GLY A 104 5.04 4.93 -5.26
N GLN A 105 5.05 6.25 -5.10
CA GLN A 105 6.11 6.98 -4.42
C GLN A 105 5.53 8.09 -3.54
N ALA A 106 6.15 8.33 -2.40
CA ALA A 106 5.78 9.42 -1.49
C ALA A 106 7.01 10.00 -0.80
N VAL A 107 7.11 11.32 -0.79
CA VAL A 107 8.16 12.02 -0.03
C VAL A 107 7.73 12.15 1.42
N ILE A 108 8.62 11.76 2.33
CA ILE A 108 8.48 11.88 3.77
C ILE A 108 9.39 13.02 4.24
N THR A 109 8.81 13.94 5.00
CA THR A 109 9.51 15.15 5.49
C THR A 109 9.42 15.30 7.00
N ASP A 110 9.00 14.25 7.71
CA ASP A 110 8.84 14.24 9.16
C ASP A 110 10.18 14.45 9.86
N SER A 111 10.23 15.45 10.74
CA SER A 111 11.43 15.77 11.52
C SER A 111 11.55 14.92 12.80
N ASN A 112 10.41 14.50 13.34
CA ASN A 112 10.31 13.68 14.55
C ASN A 112 10.46 12.20 14.23
N ALA A 113 10.51 11.35 15.27
CA ALA A 113 10.42 9.91 15.06
C ALA A 113 9.01 9.54 14.57
N TYR A 114 8.93 8.63 13.60
CA TYR A 114 7.66 8.27 12.97
C TYR A 114 7.60 6.80 12.57
N LYS A 115 6.39 6.29 12.36
CA LYS A 115 6.14 5.00 11.68
C LYS A 115 5.40 5.26 10.38
N VAL A 116 5.69 4.48 9.34
CA VAL A 116 4.87 4.45 8.12
C VAL A 116 3.68 3.53 8.35
N VAL A 117 2.51 3.97 7.93
CA VAL A 117 1.26 3.22 8.04
C VAL A 117 0.68 2.99 6.65
N LEU A 118 0.60 1.72 6.24
CA LEU A 118 -0.14 1.30 5.06
C LEU A 118 -1.58 0.99 5.48
N GLU A 119 -2.54 1.73 4.96
CA GLU A 119 -3.96 1.55 5.26
C GLU A 119 -4.73 1.20 3.99
N SER A 120 -5.45 0.08 4.03
CA SER A 120 -6.49 -0.21 3.05
C SER A 120 -7.87 0.10 3.62
N VAL A 121 -8.76 0.60 2.77
CA VAL A 121 -10.17 0.87 3.06
C VAL A 121 -11.02 0.06 2.09
N VAL A 122 -11.88 -0.82 2.60
CA VAL A 122 -12.75 -1.69 1.79
C VAL A 122 -13.71 -0.86 0.96
N GLY A 123 -13.79 -1.14 -0.34
CA GLY A 123 -14.76 -0.53 -1.24
C GLY A 123 -16.17 -1.10 -1.08
N PRO A 124 -17.15 -0.65 -1.88
CA PRO A 124 -18.52 -1.19 -1.83
C PRO A 124 -18.64 -2.64 -2.33
N SER A 125 -17.60 -3.18 -2.96
CA SER A 125 -17.59 -4.49 -3.59
C SER A 125 -16.59 -5.43 -2.92
N PHE A 126 -16.90 -6.73 -2.90
CA PHE A 126 -15.92 -7.76 -2.53
C PHE A 126 -14.76 -7.84 -3.51
N LEU A 127 -14.88 -7.20 -4.69
CA LEU A 127 -13.80 -7.08 -5.66
C LEU A 127 -12.78 -5.99 -5.32
N SER A 128 -12.64 -5.62 -4.04
CA SER A 128 -11.81 -4.48 -3.60
C SER A 128 -10.51 -4.87 -2.92
N ASP A 129 -9.93 -6.00 -3.33
CA ASP A 129 -8.63 -6.44 -2.82
C ASP A 129 -7.53 -5.48 -3.25
N ILE A 130 -6.67 -5.15 -2.29
CA ILE A 130 -5.49 -4.30 -2.48
C ILE A 130 -4.28 -5.14 -2.14
N ALA A 131 -3.29 -5.16 -3.04
CA ALA A 131 -2.00 -5.79 -2.80
C ALA A 131 -0.87 -4.75 -2.87
N ILE A 132 0.17 -4.97 -2.06
CA ILE A 132 1.39 -4.15 -2.01
C ILE A 132 2.60 -5.08 -2.04
N ASP A 133 3.63 -4.69 -2.78
CA ASP A 133 4.89 -5.41 -2.90
C ASP A 133 6.08 -4.43 -2.98
N ASP A 134 7.30 -4.95 -2.84
CA ASP A 134 8.57 -4.23 -3.08
C ASP A 134 8.67 -2.86 -2.37
N VAL A 135 8.29 -2.80 -1.09
CA VAL A 135 8.39 -1.58 -0.27
C VAL A 135 9.85 -1.27 0.06
N SER A 136 10.31 -0.07 -0.29
CA SER A 136 11.67 0.40 -0.04
C SER A 136 11.73 1.88 0.31
N PHE A 137 12.86 2.29 0.89
CA PHE A 137 13.10 3.65 1.33
C PHE A 137 14.43 4.14 0.76
N LEU A 138 14.41 5.30 0.10
CA LEU A 138 15.60 5.99 -0.38
C LEU A 138 15.80 7.27 0.43
N THR A 139 17.04 7.61 0.73
CA THR A 139 17.37 8.92 1.31
C THR A 139 17.21 10.02 0.25
N GLY A 140 16.58 11.14 0.62
CA GLY A 140 16.37 12.29 -0.26
C GLY A 140 14.97 12.33 -0.87
N ASP A 141 14.86 13.12 -1.95
CA ASP A 141 13.62 13.26 -2.72
C ASP A 141 13.34 12.02 -3.57
N CYS A 142 12.06 11.85 -3.95
CA CYS A 142 11.70 10.80 -4.89
C CYS A 142 12.26 11.10 -6.28
N PRO A 143 12.90 10.11 -6.94
CA PRO A 143 13.37 10.29 -8.30
C PRO A 143 12.19 10.58 -9.22
N ALA A 144 12.40 11.43 -10.23
CA ALA A 144 11.39 11.66 -11.25
C ALA A 144 11.01 10.32 -11.92
N PRO A 145 9.74 10.13 -12.32
CA PRO A 145 9.36 8.98 -13.11
C PRO A 145 10.28 8.88 -14.32
N THR A 146 10.98 7.76 -14.48
CA THR A 146 11.75 7.50 -15.68
C THR A 146 10.78 7.44 -16.85
N LEU A 147 10.79 8.45 -17.73
CA LEU A 147 10.07 8.36 -19.00
C LEU A 147 10.59 7.13 -19.75
N PRO A 148 9.73 6.29 -20.33
CA PRO A 148 10.20 5.23 -21.21
C PRO A 148 10.99 5.87 -22.36
N PRO A 149 12.07 5.22 -22.84
CA PRO A 149 12.76 5.71 -24.04
C PRO A 149 11.76 5.74 -25.20
N SER A 150 11.76 6.86 -25.93
CA SER A 150 10.98 7.13 -27.14
C SER A 150 11.28 6.15 -28.26
#